data_AF-A0A5F0LMF9-F1
#
_entry.id   AF-A0A5F0LMF9-F1
#
_cell.length_a   1.000
_cell.length_b   1.000
_cell.length_c   1.000
_cell.angle_alpha   90.00
_cell.angle_beta   90.00
_cell.angle_gamma   90.00
#
_symmetry.space_group_name_H-M   'P 1'
#
loop_
_entity.id
_entity.type
_entity.pdbx_description
1 polymer ?
#
loop_
_entity_poly.entity_id
_entity_poly.type
_entity_poly.pdbx_seq_one_letter_code
_entity_poly.pdbx_strand_id
1 'polypeptide(L)'
;GGLSAGHKGFGLAVLIEALTGGLSGFGRADPPAGWGATVFMSLYDPAAFGGEAAFKRQMDHIAEACRNNPPRPGVEKVRMPGDRGMARRAQQLEQGVALHPTIAPGLREAAQQYGLTFPAALG
;
A
#
# COMPACT_ATOMS: atom_id res chain seq x y z
N GLY A 1 -6.27 16.36 -9.53
CA GLY A 1 -5.33 17.08 -8.64
C GLY A 1 -4.72 18.21 -9.44
N GLY A 2 -4.55 19.38 -8.81
CA GLY A 2 -4.24 20.66 -9.45
C GLY A 2 -4.95 21.80 -8.70
N LEU A 3 -4.87 23.05 -9.16
CA LEU A 3 -5.54 24.20 -8.52
C LEU A 3 -7.04 23.94 -8.24
N SER A 4 -7.72 23.17 -9.09
CA SER A 4 -9.16 22.86 -8.97
C SER A 4 -9.53 21.88 -7.85
N ALA A 5 -8.59 21.07 -7.34
CA ALA A 5 -8.89 20.03 -6.34
C ALA A 5 -7.79 19.83 -5.29
N GLY A 6 -6.79 20.71 -5.25
CA GLY A 6 -5.63 20.62 -4.34
C GLY A 6 -6.04 20.65 -2.87
N HIS A 7 -7.07 21.43 -2.52
CA HIS A 7 -7.60 21.53 -1.16
C HIS A 7 -8.08 20.18 -0.59
N LYS A 8 -8.55 19.25 -1.43
CA LYS A 8 -8.95 17.89 -0.98
C LYS A 8 -7.73 17.07 -0.56
N GLY A 9 -6.64 17.14 -1.34
CA GLY A 9 -5.38 16.50 -1.01
C GLY A 9 -4.74 17.11 0.24
N PHE A 10 -4.78 18.43 0.36
CA PHE A 10 -4.33 19.14 1.55
C PHE A 10 -5.13 18.73 2.79
N GLY A 11 -6.47 18.72 2.72
CA GLY A 11 -7.31 18.28 3.83
C GLY A 11 -7.03 16.84 4.26
N LEU A 12 -6.82 15.92 3.32
CA LEU A 12 -6.42 14.55 3.63
C LEU A 12 -5.03 14.47 4.29
N ALA A 13 -4.07 15.27 3.82
CA ALA A 13 -2.75 15.35 4.44
C ALA A 13 -2.83 15.86 5.89
N VAL A 14 -3.62 16.91 6.13
CA VAL A 14 -3.85 17.44 7.50
C VAL A 14 -4.49 16.39 8.40
N LEU A 15 -5.47 15.62 7.91
CA LEU A 15 -6.06 14.52 8.67
C LEU A 15 -5.01 13.45 9.02
N ILE A 16 -4.15 13.06 8.07
CA ILE A 16 -3.08 12.10 8.31
C ILE A 16 -2.13 12.61 9.39
N GLU A 17 -1.69 13.87 9.31
CA GLU A 17 -0.82 14.49 10.33
C GLU A 17 -1.46 14.52 11.72
N ALA A 18 -2.75 14.85 11.80
CA ALA A 18 -3.47 14.86 13.07
C ALA A 18 -3.54 13.45 13.68
N LEU A 19 -3.81 12.43 12.87
CA LEU A 19 -3.93 11.05 13.33
C LEU A 19 -2.58 10.41 13.68
N THR A 20 -1.50 10.75 12.97
CA THR A 20 -0.17 10.18 13.22
C THR A 20 0.61 11.03 14.22
N GLY A 21 1.08 12.21 13.83
CA GLY A 21 1.91 13.07 14.67
C GLY A 21 1.12 13.73 15.80
N GLY A 22 -0.10 14.20 15.53
CA GLY A 22 -0.95 14.85 16.52
C GLY A 22 -1.33 13.92 17.68
N LEU A 23 -1.95 12.77 17.39
CA LEU A 23 -2.37 11.81 18.43
C LEU A 23 -1.20 11.14 19.16
N SER A 24 -0.06 10.96 18.50
CA SER A 24 1.14 10.43 19.18
C SER A 24 1.84 11.47 20.05
N GLY A 25 1.47 12.76 19.93
CA GLY A 25 2.11 13.86 20.65
C GLY A 25 3.55 14.12 20.20
N PHE A 26 3.95 13.63 19.02
CA PHE A 26 5.30 13.77 18.48
C PHE A 26 5.27 13.90 16.96
N GLY A 27 5.88 14.94 16.39
CA GLY A 27 5.85 15.16 14.96
C GLY A 27 6.56 16.42 14.49
N ARG A 28 5.99 17.11 13.51
CA ARG A 28 6.61 18.27 12.84
C ARG A 28 6.84 19.50 13.73
N ALA A 29 6.23 19.54 14.91
CA ALA A 29 6.45 20.61 15.89
C ALA A 29 7.76 20.41 16.66
N ASP A 30 8.32 19.19 16.66
CA ASP A 30 9.51 18.82 17.42
C ASP A 30 10.79 19.01 16.58
N PRO A 31 11.96 19.20 17.23
CA PRO A 31 13.24 19.24 16.53
C PRO A 31 13.48 17.96 15.73
N PRO A 32 14.09 18.06 14.53
CA PRO A 32 14.41 16.88 13.74
C PRO A 32 15.49 16.03 14.45
N ALA A 33 15.07 14.93 15.07
CA ALA A 33 15.93 13.99 15.79
C ALA A 33 16.04 12.65 15.04
N GLY A 34 16.56 12.69 13.80
CA GLY A 34 16.68 11.50 12.95
C GLY A 34 15.37 11.10 12.26
N TRP A 35 15.15 9.79 12.08
CA TRP A 35 13.96 9.28 11.40
C TRP A 35 12.79 9.13 12.38
N GLY A 36 11.75 9.95 12.21
CA GLY A 36 10.46 9.80 12.88
C GLY A 36 9.42 9.22 11.92
N ALA A 37 8.83 8.08 12.28
CA ALA A 37 7.70 7.49 11.56
C ALA A 37 6.58 7.15 12.54
N THR A 38 5.69 8.11 12.78
CA THR A 38 4.49 7.88 13.59
C THR A 38 3.43 7.18 12.76
N VAL A 39 2.78 6.18 13.35
CA VAL A 39 1.78 5.34 12.68
C VAL A 39 0.49 5.40 13.46
N PHE A 40 -0.62 5.54 12.73
CA PHE A 40 -1.95 5.40 13.27
C PHE A 40 -2.56 4.09 12.76
N MET A 41 -3.07 3.26 13.66
CA MET A 41 -3.76 2.02 13.33
C MET A 41 -5.16 2.06 13.90
N SER A 42 -6.15 1.75 13.06
CA SER A 42 -7.55 1.58 13.48
C SER A 42 -8.03 0.18 13.09
N LEU A 43 -8.70 -0.48 14.02
CA LEU A 43 -9.28 -1.80 13.84
C LEU A 43 -10.77 -1.70 14.11
N TYR A 44 -11.58 -2.23 13.20
CA TYR A 44 -13.03 -2.28 13.32
C TYR A 44 -13.44 -3.74 13.28
N ASP A 45 -14.12 -4.22 14.34
CA ASP A 45 -14.71 -5.55 14.38
C ASP A 45 -16.08 -5.54 13.67
N PRO A 46 -16.24 -6.18 12.50
CA PRO A 46 -17.53 -6.21 11.82
C PRO A 46 -18.65 -6.83 12.67
N ALA A 47 -18.34 -7.74 13.60
CA ALA A 47 -19.32 -8.37 14.48
C ALA A 47 -19.93 -7.38 15.49
N ALA A 48 -19.22 -6.30 15.84
CA ALA A 48 -19.75 -5.21 16.64
C ALA A 48 -20.70 -4.28 15.84
N PHE A 49 -20.87 -4.50 14.53
CA PHE A 49 -21.75 -3.74 13.64
C PHE A 49 -22.76 -4.68 12.94
N GLY A 50 -22.87 -4.60 11.61
CA GLY A 50 -23.81 -5.42 10.83
C GLY A 50 -23.40 -6.88 10.65
N GLY A 51 -22.26 -7.31 11.20
CA GLY A 51 -21.72 -8.66 11.04
C GLY A 51 -20.88 -8.83 9.77
N GLU A 52 -19.94 -9.78 9.82
CA GLU A 52 -18.99 -10.06 8.74
C GLU A 52 -19.68 -10.42 7.42
N ALA A 53 -20.72 -11.26 7.47
CA ALA A 53 -21.44 -11.70 6.27
C ALA A 53 -22.12 -10.53 5.54
N ALA A 54 -22.75 -9.60 6.27
CA ALA A 54 -23.36 -8.42 5.68
C ALA A 54 -22.29 -7.47 5.12
N PHE A 55 -21.18 -7.28 5.84
CA PHE A 55 -20.06 -6.46 5.39
C PHE A 55 -19.48 -6.99 4.07
N LYS A 56 -19.15 -8.29 4.00
CA LYS A 56 -18.65 -8.94 2.78
C LYS A 56 -19.61 -8.76 1.62
N ARG A 57 -20.91 -9.07 1.82
CA ARG A 57 -21.93 -8.90 0.78
C ARG A 57 -21.96 -7.47 0.21
N GLN A 58 -21.92 -6.45 1.07
CA GLN A 58 -21.93 -5.05 0.62
C GLN A 58 -20.64 -4.69 -0.12
N MET A 59 -19.49 -5.12 0.38
CA MET A 59 -18.22 -4.78 -0.25
C MET A 59 -17.97 -5.54 -1.55
N ASP A 60 -18.41 -6.79 -1.64
CA ASP A 60 -18.35 -7.60 -2.86
C ASP A 60 -19.22 -6.97 -3.96
N HIS A 61 -20.43 -6.52 -3.62
CA HIS A 61 -21.31 -5.82 -4.56
C HIS A 61 -20.65 -4.57 -5.16
N ILE A 62 -20.07 -3.71 -4.31
CA ILE A 62 -19.39 -2.49 -4.79
C ILE A 62 -18.17 -2.86 -5.65
N ALA A 63 -17.38 -3.83 -5.22
CA ALA A 63 -16.19 -4.25 -5.93
C ALA A 63 -16.52 -4.85 -7.32
N GLU A 64 -17.60 -5.64 -7.41
CA GLU A 64 -18.10 -6.18 -8.67
C GLU A 64 -18.66 -5.08 -9.58
N ALA A 65 -19.48 -4.18 -9.05
CA ALA A 65 -20.01 -3.04 -9.79
C ALA A 65 -18.90 -2.15 -10.38
N CYS A 66 -17.83 -1.90 -9.61
CA CYS A 66 -16.66 -1.19 -10.11
C CYS A 66 -15.96 -1.95 -11.25
N ARG A 67 -15.68 -3.24 -11.10
CA ARG A 67 -14.96 -4.03 -12.12
C ARG A 67 -15.76 -4.23 -13.41
N ASN A 68 -17.09 -4.31 -13.30
CA ASN A 68 -18.00 -4.48 -14.44
C ASN A 68 -18.33 -3.16 -15.15
N ASN A 69 -17.90 -2.02 -14.62
CA ASN A 69 -18.12 -0.72 -15.24
C ASN A 69 -17.34 -0.63 -16.58
N PRO A 70 -17.97 -0.20 -17.70
CA PRO A 70 -17.28 -0.07 -18.98
C PRO A 70 -16.02 0.81 -18.87
N PRO A 71 -14.85 0.30 -19.30
CA PRO A 71 -13.63 1.08 -19.21
C PRO A 71 -13.63 2.19 -20.27
N ARG A 72 -12.93 3.29 -19.97
CA ARG A 72 -12.66 4.34 -20.97
C ARG A 72 -11.78 3.80 -22.12
N PRO A 73 -11.80 4.42 -23.31
CA PRO A 73 -10.91 4.03 -24.41
C PRO A 73 -9.43 3.94 -23.98
N GLY A 74 -8.75 2.87 -24.41
CA GLY A 74 -7.35 2.61 -24.06
C GLY A 74 -7.12 2.02 -22.66
N VAL A 75 -8.19 1.73 -21.90
CA VAL A 75 -8.11 0.99 -20.63
C VAL A 75 -8.76 -0.38 -20.83
N GLU A 76 -8.05 -1.45 -20.48
CA GLU A 76 -8.53 -2.83 -20.64
C GLU A 76 -9.71 -3.14 -19.72
N LYS A 77 -9.59 -2.77 -18.42
CA LYS A 77 -10.62 -3.00 -17.41
C LYS A 77 -10.50 -2.03 -16.24
N VAL A 78 -11.64 -1.74 -15.61
CA VAL A 78 -11.66 -1.07 -14.31
C VAL A 78 -11.14 -2.04 -13.25
N ARG A 79 -10.40 -1.52 -12.26
CA ARG A 79 -9.78 -2.32 -11.20
C ARG A 79 -10.08 -1.74 -9.85
N MET A 80 -10.10 -2.60 -8.84
CA MET A 80 -10.11 -2.19 -7.45
C MET A 80 -8.69 -1.95 -6.93
N PRO A 81 -8.52 -1.08 -5.92
CA PRO A 81 -7.28 -1.00 -5.16
C PRO A 81 -6.87 -2.40 -4.67
N GLY A 82 -5.62 -2.77 -4.92
CA GLY A 82 -5.09 -4.10 -4.57
C GLY A 82 -5.06 -5.11 -5.71
N ASP A 83 -5.96 -5.06 -6.70
CA ASP A 83 -6.06 -6.08 -7.77
C ASP A 83 -4.71 -6.34 -8.47
N ARG A 84 -4.01 -5.26 -8.89
CA ARG A 84 -2.70 -5.37 -9.55
C ARG A 84 -1.62 -5.91 -8.60
N GLY A 85 -1.67 -5.53 -7.33
CA GLY A 85 -0.72 -5.97 -6.31
C GLY A 85 -0.85 -7.47 -6.05
N MET A 86 -2.09 -7.95 -5.91
CA MET A 86 -2.39 -9.38 -5.69
C MET A 86 -1.99 -10.23 -6.90
N ALA A 87 -2.30 -9.79 -8.12
CA ALA A 87 -1.88 -10.48 -9.33
C ALA A 87 -0.35 -10.57 -9.44
N ARG A 88 0.36 -9.47 -9.17
CA ARG A 88 1.82 -9.45 -9.15
C ARG A 88 2.41 -10.35 -8.05
N ARG A 89 1.81 -10.36 -6.86
CA ARG A 89 2.24 -11.24 -5.77
C ARG A 89 2.11 -12.71 -6.17
N ALA A 90 0.97 -13.12 -6.74
CA ALA A 90 0.76 -14.49 -7.20
C ALA A 90 1.83 -14.89 -8.23
N GLN A 91 2.04 -14.05 -9.26
CA GLN A 91 3.09 -14.27 -10.25
C GLN A 91 4.48 -14.41 -9.61
N GLN A 92 4.83 -13.53 -8.67
CA GLN A 92 6.17 -13.51 -8.05
C GLN A 92 6.40 -14.66 -7.07
N LEU A 93 5.35 -15.23 -6.49
CA LEU A 93 5.46 -16.45 -5.69
C LEU A 93 5.78 -17.67 -6.56
N GLU A 94 5.28 -17.71 -7.79
CA GLU A 94 5.52 -18.81 -8.73
C GLU A 94 6.84 -18.65 -9.50
N GLN A 95 7.13 -17.42 -9.96
CA GLN A 95 8.21 -17.13 -10.92
C GLN A 95 9.41 -16.41 -10.29
N GLY A 96 9.32 -16.03 -9.01
CA GLY A 96 10.30 -15.19 -8.35
C GLY A 96 10.10 -13.69 -8.56
N VAL A 97 10.90 -12.92 -7.82
CA VAL A 97 10.88 -11.45 -7.89
C VAL A 97 11.97 -10.98 -8.84
N ALA A 98 11.58 -10.35 -9.95
CA ALA A 98 12.50 -9.64 -10.82
C ALA A 98 13.08 -8.41 -10.09
N LEU A 99 14.39 -8.40 -9.87
CA LEU A 99 15.11 -7.27 -9.30
C LEU A 99 15.65 -6.37 -10.41
N HIS A 100 15.59 -5.06 -10.18
CA HIS A 100 16.29 -4.12 -11.06
C HIS A 100 17.80 -4.43 -11.04
N PRO A 101 18.54 -4.28 -12.16
CA PRO A 101 19.95 -4.66 -12.24
C PRO A 101 20.85 -4.00 -11.18
N THR A 102 20.45 -2.85 -10.64
CA THR A 102 21.19 -2.13 -9.59
C THR A 102 20.98 -2.67 -8.18
N ILE A 103 19.94 -3.49 -7.94
CA ILE A 103 19.60 -3.98 -6.60
C ILE A 103 20.46 -5.18 -6.22
N ALA A 104 20.59 -6.17 -7.12
CA ALA A 104 21.31 -7.40 -6.83
C ALA A 104 22.79 -7.18 -6.42
N PRO A 105 23.55 -6.26 -7.05
CA PRO A 105 24.92 -5.96 -6.61
C PRO A 105 25.00 -5.51 -5.14
N GLY A 106 24.18 -4.55 -4.72
CA GLY A 106 24.19 -4.05 -3.35
C GLY A 106 23.77 -5.10 -2.32
N LEU A 107 22.79 -5.97 -2.67
CA LEU A 107 22.42 -7.08 -1.80
C LEU A 107 23.51 -8.15 -1.68
N ARG A 108 24.28 -8.40 -2.75
CA ARG A 108 25.41 -9.34 -2.71
C ARG A 108 26.54 -8.83 -1.83
N GLU A 109 26.86 -7.55 -1.94
CA GLU A 109 27.87 -6.90 -1.08
C GLU A 109 27.46 -6.98 0.40
N ALA A 110 26.21 -6.65 0.72
CA ALA A 110 25.68 -6.80 2.06
C ALA A 110 25.72 -8.27 2.54
N ALA A 111 25.35 -9.23 1.69
CA ALA A 111 25.41 -10.65 2.05
C ALA A 111 26.85 -11.08 2.39
N GLN A 112 27.85 -10.66 1.61
CA GLN A 112 29.26 -10.94 1.87
C GLN A 112 29.73 -10.35 3.21
N GLN A 113 29.34 -9.11 3.53
CA GLN A 113 29.70 -8.45 4.78
C GLN A 113 29.24 -9.27 6.01
N TYR A 114 28.09 -9.93 5.92
CA TYR A 114 27.53 -10.73 7.00
C TYR A 114 27.77 -12.24 6.85
N GLY A 115 28.60 -12.67 5.89
CA GLY A 115 28.90 -14.09 5.66
C GLY A 115 27.71 -14.92 5.18
N LEU A 116 26.72 -14.29 4.55
CA LEU A 116 25.52 -14.92 4.00
C LEU A 116 25.69 -15.25 2.51
N THR A 117 25.12 -16.37 2.07
CA THR A 117 25.06 -16.71 0.65
C THR A 117 23.89 -15.97 -0.01
N PHE A 118 24.17 -15.20 -1.06
CA PHE A 118 23.12 -14.58 -1.87
C PHE A 118 22.42 -15.64 -2.72
N PRO A 119 21.07 -15.68 -2.74
CA PRO A 119 20.32 -16.72 -3.44
C PRO A 119 20.55 -16.67 -4.95
N ALA A 120 20.51 -17.85 -5.59
CA ALA A 120 20.52 -17.96 -7.04
C ALA A 120 19.18 -17.45 -7.62
N ALA A 121 19.23 -16.90 -8.84
CA ALA A 121 18.02 -16.55 -9.56
C ALA A 121 17.24 -17.83 -9.91
N LEU A 122 15.91 -17.75 -9.87
CA LEU A 122 15.06 -18.74 -10.53
C LEU A 122 15.29 -18.60 -12.05
N GLY A 123 15.50 -19.73 -12.71
CA GLY A 123 15.96 -19.82 -14.11
C GLY A 123 15.10 -19.06 -15.11
#